data_AF-A0A502FXX7-F1
#
_entry.id   AF-A0A502FXX7-F1
#
_cell.length_a   1.000
_cell.length_b   1.000
_cell.length_c   1.000
_cell.angle_alpha   90.00
_cell.angle_beta   90.00
_cell.angle_gamma   90.00
#
_symmetry.space_group_name_H-M   'P 1'
#
loop_
_entity.id
_entity.type
_entity.pdbx_description
1 polymer ?
#
loop_
_entity_poly.entity_id
_entity_poly.type
_entity_poly.pdbx_seq_one_letter_code
_entity_poly.pdbx_strand_id
1 'polypeptide(L)'
;MPTAASIDTAAADSLMRAVIASSDTPLLLLDAHATILVASDSFCAAFAIDPAAAAQHALKDVGDGEWDVPQLAALLAATADGTAQVDAYEMALVRVGVARRDLVLKARKLDYADPANVRVLLAIADVTDARIAEQVKDDLVRDKAVLLKELQHRIANSLQIIASVLLQSAKRVGSDESRTHLRDAHSRVMSIAALQRQLAVAGDEEVGLRGYLGDLCRSIGASMIRDHAHIAISVEVDDSKTAAEVSVSLGLIVTELVINALKHAFPEPRGGTITVAYVADGADWTLSVRDDGIGMPGVTDPTSSGLGTTIVDALAKKLGAKVATADAGPGTIVSIIHAG
;
A
#
# COMPACT_ATOMS: atom_id res chain seq x y z
N MET A 1 -12.10 -53.40 25.47
CA MET A 1 -12.77 -52.11 25.74
C MET A 1 -12.13 -51.54 26.99
N PRO A 2 -11.47 -50.37 26.92
CA PRO A 2 -10.88 -49.77 28.10
C PRO A 2 -12.00 -49.24 28.99
N THR A 3 -11.96 -49.65 30.25
CA THR A 3 -12.80 -49.19 31.35
C THR A 3 -12.63 -47.68 31.47
N ALA A 4 -13.70 -46.91 31.25
CA ALA A 4 -13.72 -45.49 31.57
C ALA A 4 -13.43 -45.36 33.07
N ALA A 5 -12.24 -44.88 33.41
CA ALA A 5 -11.89 -44.53 34.78
C ALA A 5 -12.94 -43.53 35.27
N SER A 6 -13.66 -43.86 36.34
CA SER A 6 -14.55 -42.91 37.01
C SER A 6 -13.68 -41.76 37.48
N ILE A 7 -13.74 -40.62 36.79
CA ILE A 7 -13.05 -39.43 37.24
C ILE A 7 -13.71 -39.05 38.58
N ASP A 8 -12.90 -38.96 39.63
CA ASP A 8 -13.35 -38.42 40.91
C ASP A 8 -13.75 -36.96 40.67
N THR A 9 -15.06 -36.71 40.71
CA THR A 9 -15.66 -35.42 40.38
C THR A 9 -15.21 -34.32 41.35
N ALA A 10 -14.87 -34.66 42.59
CA ALA A 10 -14.36 -33.71 43.57
C ALA A 10 -12.90 -33.30 43.25
N ALA A 11 -12.07 -34.28 42.87
CA ALA A 11 -10.69 -34.01 42.46
C ALA A 11 -10.62 -33.17 41.18
N ALA A 12 -11.52 -33.44 40.23
CA ALA A 12 -11.60 -32.68 38.99
C ALA A 12 -12.14 -31.26 39.16
N ASP A 13 -13.16 -31.05 40.00
CA ASP A 13 -13.63 -29.70 40.35
C ASP A 13 -12.50 -28.90 41.03
N SER A 14 -11.78 -29.51 41.98
CA SER A 14 -10.63 -28.88 42.63
C SER A 14 -9.52 -28.49 41.64
N LEU A 15 -9.17 -29.39 40.71
CA LEU A 15 -8.16 -29.12 39.68
C LEU A 15 -8.61 -28.02 38.71
N MET A 16 -9.86 -28.06 38.24
CA MET A 16 -10.43 -27.02 37.35
C MET A 16 -10.39 -25.65 38.02
N ARG A 17 -10.80 -25.56 39.28
CA ARG A 17 -10.76 -24.32 40.06
C ARG A 17 -9.33 -23.79 40.19
N ALA A 18 -8.37 -24.67 40.47
CA ALA A 18 -6.95 -24.28 40.57
C ALA A 18 -6.39 -23.76 39.24
N VAL A 19 -6.70 -24.44 38.13
CA VAL A 19 -6.26 -24.03 36.78
C VAL A 19 -6.82 -22.66 36.38
N ILE A 20 -8.10 -22.41 36.66
CA ILE A 20 -8.73 -21.12 36.38
C ILE A 20 -8.15 -20.03 37.28
N ALA A 21 -7.99 -20.30 38.58
CA ALA A 21 -7.41 -19.36 39.54
C ALA A 21 -6.01 -18.89 39.10
N SER A 22 -5.17 -19.83 38.64
CA SER A 22 -3.80 -19.57 38.19
C SER A 22 -3.66 -19.07 36.75
N SER A 23 -4.75 -18.74 36.06
CA SER A 23 -4.68 -18.28 34.67
C SER A 23 -4.12 -16.87 34.55
N ASP A 24 -3.17 -16.67 33.64
CA ASP A 24 -2.65 -15.35 33.27
C ASP A 24 -3.63 -14.53 32.41
N THR A 25 -4.66 -15.20 31.88
CA THR A 25 -5.78 -14.55 31.18
C THR A 25 -6.96 -14.37 32.14
N PRO A 26 -7.66 -13.22 32.13
CA PRO A 26 -8.83 -13.00 32.97
C PRO A 26 -9.95 -14.01 32.66
N LEU A 27 -10.13 -14.97 33.57
CA LEU A 27 -11.12 -16.03 33.49
C LEU A 27 -12.05 -16.01 34.71
N LEU A 28 -13.32 -16.30 34.46
CA LEU A 28 -14.33 -16.57 35.48
C LEU A 28 -14.97 -17.94 35.22
N LEU A 29 -15.15 -18.71 36.30
CA LEU A 29 -16.01 -19.88 36.30
C LEU A 29 -17.34 -19.50 36.94
N LEU A 30 -18.43 -19.67 36.20
CA LEU A 30 -19.79 -19.30 36.63
C LEU A 30 -20.68 -20.54 36.76
N ASP A 31 -21.71 -20.46 37.60
CA ASP A 31 -22.81 -21.42 37.63
C ASP A 31 -23.93 -21.07 36.61
N ALA A 32 -25.06 -21.78 36.67
CA ALA A 32 -26.22 -21.55 35.79
C ALA A 32 -26.86 -20.16 35.96
N HIS A 33 -26.65 -19.51 37.10
CA HIS A 33 -27.23 -18.21 37.45
C HIS A 33 -26.23 -17.06 37.30
N ALA A 34 -25.10 -17.30 36.65
CA ALA A 34 -23.99 -16.36 36.51
C ALA A 34 -23.35 -15.95 37.86
N THR A 35 -23.44 -16.81 38.87
CA THR A 35 -22.71 -16.67 40.14
C THR A 35 -21.27 -17.10 39.94
N ILE A 36 -20.32 -16.30 40.42
CA ILE A 36 -18.90 -16.59 40.32
C ILE A 36 -18.52 -17.69 41.30
N LEU A 37 -18.12 -18.83 40.73
CA LEU A 37 -17.57 -19.96 41.47
C LEU A 37 -16.07 -19.79 41.69
N VAL A 38 -15.36 -19.27 40.70
CA VAL A 38 -13.93 -18.94 40.74
C VAL A 38 -13.66 -17.71 39.88
N ALA A 39 -12.84 -16.80 40.38
CA ALA A 39 -12.21 -15.76 39.59
C ALA A 39 -10.70 -16.01 39.54
N SER A 40 -10.11 -15.87 38.36
CA SER A 40 -8.65 -15.89 38.21
C SER A 40 -7.99 -14.70 38.91
N ASP A 41 -6.75 -14.88 39.38
CA ASP A 41 -5.96 -13.78 39.96
C ASP A 41 -5.77 -12.64 38.95
N SER A 42 -5.60 -12.97 37.66
CA SER A 42 -5.48 -12.01 36.57
C SER A 42 -6.76 -11.19 36.34
N PHE A 43 -7.95 -11.79 36.49
CA PHE A 43 -9.23 -11.04 36.47
C PHE A 43 -9.32 -10.05 37.63
N CYS A 44 -9.06 -10.52 38.85
CA CYS A 44 -9.12 -9.68 40.04
C CYS A 44 -8.13 -8.52 39.95
N ALA A 45 -6.90 -8.77 39.49
CA ALA A 45 -5.89 -7.74 39.27
C ALA A 45 -6.28 -6.78 38.14
N ALA A 46 -6.71 -7.30 36.98
CA ALA A 46 -7.03 -6.47 35.81
C ALA A 46 -8.17 -5.49 36.07
N PHE A 47 -9.20 -5.93 36.80
CA PHE A 47 -10.41 -5.15 37.05
C PHE A 47 -10.48 -4.56 38.46
N ALA A 48 -9.41 -4.71 39.26
CA ALA A 48 -9.30 -4.25 40.65
C ALA A 48 -10.49 -4.73 41.52
N ILE A 49 -10.79 -6.02 41.41
CA ILE A 49 -11.86 -6.69 42.16
C ILE A 49 -11.23 -7.51 43.27
N ASP A 50 -11.72 -7.36 44.50
CA ASP A 50 -11.30 -8.20 45.63
C ASP A 50 -11.75 -9.66 45.37
N PRO A 51 -10.83 -10.65 45.34
CA PRO A 51 -11.16 -12.06 45.17
C PRO A 51 -12.21 -12.57 46.17
N ALA A 52 -12.18 -12.07 47.41
CA ALA A 52 -13.13 -12.44 48.44
C ALA A 52 -14.54 -11.87 48.18
N ALA A 53 -14.61 -10.70 47.53
CA ALA A 53 -15.87 -10.07 47.13
C ALA A 53 -16.43 -10.64 45.82
N ALA A 54 -15.58 -11.19 44.95
CA ALA A 54 -16.01 -11.82 43.70
C ALA A 54 -16.68 -13.18 43.93
N ALA A 55 -16.12 -14.01 44.81
CA ALA A 55 -16.61 -15.37 45.01
C ALA A 55 -18.05 -15.38 45.58
N GLN A 56 -18.87 -16.30 45.07
CA GLN A 56 -20.27 -16.52 45.50
C GLN A 56 -21.22 -15.35 45.28
N HIS A 57 -20.82 -14.34 44.50
CA HIS A 57 -21.69 -13.24 44.07
C HIS A 57 -22.03 -13.37 42.59
N ALA A 58 -23.19 -12.85 42.19
CA ALA A 58 -23.55 -12.79 40.78
C ALA A 58 -22.64 -11.80 40.06
N LEU A 59 -22.22 -12.11 38.82
CA LEU A 59 -21.31 -11.25 38.06
C LEU A 59 -21.79 -9.79 37.97
N LYS A 60 -23.11 -9.58 37.80
CA LYS A 60 -23.72 -8.25 37.76
C LYS A 60 -23.53 -7.41 39.03
N ASP A 61 -23.32 -8.06 40.17
CA ASP A 61 -23.19 -7.42 41.48
C ASP A 61 -21.71 -7.15 41.83
N VAL A 62 -20.78 -7.48 40.92
CA VAL A 62 -19.34 -7.29 41.11
C VAL A 62 -18.92 -5.88 40.70
N GLY A 63 -17.98 -5.31 41.46
CA GLY A 63 -17.49 -3.95 41.24
C GLY A 63 -18.54 -2.91 41.65
N ASP A 64 -18.63 -1.83 40.88
CA ASP A 64 -19.57 -0.73 41.10
C ASP A 64 -20.80 -0.83 40.17
N GLY A 65 -21.09 -2.03 39.65
CA GLY A 65 -22.19 -2.31 38.72
C GLY A 65 -21.79 -2.26 37.24
N GLU A 66 -20.50 -2.12 36.91
CA GLU A 66 -20.04 -2.10 35.51
C GLU A 66 -20.30 -3.40 34.73
N TRP A 67 -20.62 -4.50 35.44
CA TRP A 67 -20.97 -5.80 34.87
C TRP A 67 -22.48 -6.04 34.76
N ASP A 68 -23.33 -5.15 35.28
CA ASP A 68 -24.80 -5.23 35.18
C ASP A 68 -25.28 -4.79 33.79
N VAL A 69 -24.91 -5.58 32.79
CA VAL A 69 -25.28 -5.36 31.38
C VAL A 69 -26.37 -6.38 31.00
N PRO A 70 -27.60 -5.95 30.70
CA PRO A 70 -28.71 -6.87 30.41
C PRO A 70 -28.42 -7.86 29.29
N GLN A 71 -27.70 -7.41 28.25
CA GLN A 71 -27.29 -8.26 27.13
C GLN A 71 -26.27 -9.32 27.57
N LEU A 72 -25.32 -8.98 28.45
CA LEU A 72 -24.38 -9.95 29.01
C LEU A 72 -25.13 -11.03 29.81
N ALA A 73 -26.06 -10.62 30.67
CA ALA A 73 -26.85 -11.54 31.47
C ALA A 73 -27.65 -12.52 30.60
N ALA A 74 -28.30 -12.01 29.53
CA ALA A 74 -29.03 -12.84 28.58
C ALA A 74 -28.12 -13.84 27.84
N LEU A 75 -26.93 -13.40 27.41
CA LEU A 75 -25.96 -14.26 26.73
C LEU A 75 -25.41 -15.37 27.65
N LEU A 76 -25.13 -15.05 28.91
CA LEU A 76 -24.67 -16.03 29.89
C LEU A 76 -25.76 -17.06 30.21
N ALA A 77 -27.01 -16.63 30.37
CA ALA A 77 -28.15 -17.53 30.57
C ALA A 77 -28.33 -18.47 29.36
N ALA A 78 -28.32 -17.94 28.13
CA ALA A 78 -28.43 -18.74 26.92
C ALA A 78 -27.26 -19.75 26.79
N THR A 79 -26.05 -19.36 27.20
CA THR A 79 -24.87 -20.22 27.22
C THR A 79 -25.00 -21.34 28.26
N ALA A 80 -25.46 -21.01 29.48
CA ALA A 80 -25.71 -21.99 30.54
C ALA A 80 -26.76 -23.04 30.13
N ASP A 81 -27.82 -22.60 29.44
CA ASP A 81 -28.85 -23.48 28.88
C ASP A 81 -28.35 -24.32 27.69
N GLY A 82 -27.17 -24.00 27.15
CA GLY A 82 -26.58 -24.67 25.99
C GLY A 82 -27.23 -24.29 24.66
N THR A 83 -28.02 -23.22 24.63
CA THR A 83 -28.72 -22.73 23.43
C THR A 83 -27.84 -21.83 22.56
N ALA A 84 -26.76 -21.28 23.12
CA ALA A 84 -25.79 -20.45 22.41
C ALA A 84 -24.36 -20.67 22.95
N GLN A 85 -23.37 -20.30 22.16
CA GLN A 85 -22.00 -20.07 22.61
C GLN A 85 -21.62 -18.64 22.25
N VAL A 86 -20.85 -17.98 23.11
CA VAL A 86 -20.39 -16.61 22.86
C VAL A 86 -18.93 -16.66 22.45
N ASP A 87 -18.66 -16.44 21.16
CA ASP A 87 -17.29 -16.45 20.63
C ASP A 87 -16.62 -15.07 20.62
N ALA A 88 -17.39 -13.99 20.59
CA ALA A 88 -16.92 -12.62 20.70
C ALA A 88 -18.09 -11.66 21.00
N TYR A 89 -18.36 -11.41 22.28
CA TYR A 89 -19.27 -10.35 22.69
C TYR A 89 -18.46 -9.12 23.10
N GLU A 90 -18.76 -7.98 22.49
CA GLU A 90 -18.05 -6.74 22.75
C GLU A 90 -18.84 -5.85 23.71
N MET A 91 -18.14 -5.27 24.69
CA MET A 91 -18.72 -4.28 25.60
C MET A 91 -17.71 -3.21 25.96
N ALA A 92 -18.21 -2.04 26.36
CA ALA A 92 -17.41 -1.01 26.98
C ALA A 92 -17.58 -1.08 28.50
N LEU A 93 -16.50 -1.33 29.22
CA LEU A 93 -16.46 -1.23 30.67
C LEU A 93 -16.20 0.23 31.05
N VAL A 94 -17.16 0.85 31.74
CA VAL A 94 -17.10 2.24 32.15
C VAL A 94 -17.20 2.31 33.66
N ARG A 95 -16.19 2.89 34.31
CA ARG A 95 -16.17 3.15 35.75
C ARG A 95 -15.91 4.63 36.01
N VAL A 96 -16.60 5.20 37.00
CA VAL A 96 -16.44 6.62 37.36
C VAL A 96 -14.99 6.90 37.76
N GLY A 97 -14.36 7.88 37.11
CA GLY A 97 -12.98 8.28 37.40
C GLY A 97 -11.90 7.35 36.82
N VAL A 98 -12.27 6.33 36.04
CA VAL A 98 -11.33 5.42 35.37
C VAL A 98 -11.54 5.49 33.86
N ALA A 99 -10.47 5.34 33.08
CA ALA A 99 -10.55 5.29 31.63
C ALA A 99 -11.44 4.12 31.18
N ARG A 100 -12.29 4.37 30.18
CA ARG A 100 -13.11 3.35 29.52
C ARG A 100 -12.20 2.23 28.98
N ARG A 101 -12.65 0.99 29.13
CA ARG A 101 -12.02 -0.17 28.50
C ARG A 101 -12.97 -0.83 27.52
N ASP A 102 -12.46 -1.25 26.38
CA ASP A 102 -13.19 -2.06 25.41
C ASP A 102 -12.82 -3.53 25.65
N LEU A 103 -13.82 -4.34 25.95
CA LEU A 103 -13.66 -5.75 26.29
C LEU A 103 -14.28 -6.64 25.22
N VAL A 104 -13.64 -7.79 24.99
CA VAL A 104 -14.20 -8.91 24.23
C VAL A 104 -14.35 -10.11 25.15
N LEU A 105 -15.57 -10.60 25.26
CA LEU A 105 -15.95 -11.69 26.14
C LEU A 105 -16.22 -12.94 25.32
N LYS A 106 -15.77 -14.09 25.83
CA LYS A 106 -16.06 -15.41 25.29
C LYS A 106 -16.63 -16.30 26.38
N ALA A 107 -17.83 -16.83 26.18
CA ALA A 107 -18.51 -17.66 27.15
C ALA A 107 -18.80 -19.05 26.56
N ARG A 108 -18.41 -20.09 27.29
CA ARG A 108 -18.61 -21.49 26.89
C ARG A 108 -19.10 -22.31 28.06
N LYS A 109 -20.16 -23.08 27.84
CA LYS A 109 -20.59 -24.13 28.77
C LYS A 109 -19.54 -25.24 28.78
N LEU A 110 -19.10 -25.64 29.96
CA LEU A 110 -18.21 -26.78 30.14
C LEU A 110 -19.05 -28.06 30.22
N ASP A 111 -18.68 -29.05 29.43
CA ASP A 111 -19.26 -30.39 29.49
C ASP A 111 -18.32 -31.29 30.32
N TYR A 112 -18.74 -31.59 31.55
CA TYR A 112 -17.97 -32.41 32.47
C TYR A 112 -18.89 -33.41 33.18
N ALA A 113 -19.40 -34.41 32.44
CA ALA A 113 -20.01 -35.67 32.90
C ALA A 113 -20.99 -35.64 34.10
N ASP A 114 -21.46 -34.46 34.50
CA ASP A 114 -22.36 -34.18 35.61
C ASP A 114 -23.41 -33.17 35.12
N PRO A 115 -24.52 -33.66 34.55
CA PRO A 115 -25.56 -32.80 34.01
C PRO A 115 -26.29 -31.96 35.08
N ALA A 116 -26.09 -32.24 36.37
CA ALA A 116 -26.71 -31.47 37.45
C ALA A 116 -25.94 -30.18 37.76
N ASN A 117 -24.66 -30.09 37.38
CA ASN A 117 -23.78 -28.97 37.69
C ASN A 117 -23.38 -28.21 36.43
N VAL A 118 -24.23 -27.28 36.00
CA VAL A 118 -23.89 -26.37 34.89
C VAL A 118 -22.71 -25.48 35.31
N ARG A 119 -21.71 -25.41 34.43
CA ARG A 119 -20.53 -24.55 34.55
C ARG A 119 -20.33 -23.77 33.27
N VAL A 120 -20.13 -22.47 33.37
CA VAL A 120 -19.80 -21.60 32.24
C VAL A 120 -18.43 -21.00 32.47
N LEU A 121 -17.52 -21.21 31.54
CA LEU A 121 -16.24 -20.52 31.50
C LEU A 121 -16.42 -19.21 30.73
N LEU A 122 -16.10 -18.09 31.36
CA LEU A 122 -16.08 -16.77 30.75
C LEU A 122 -14.64 -16.27 30.68
N ALA A 123 -14.14 -16.06 29.47
CA ALA A 123 -12.86 -15.42 29.20
C ALA A 123 -13.07 -13.97 28.79
N ILE A 124 -12.21 -13.08 29.28
CA ILE A 124 -12.34 -11.63 29.09
C ILE A 124 -11.00 -11.09 28.59
N ALA A 125 -11.03 -10.46 27.41
CA ALA A 125 -9.87 -9.82 26.82
C ALA A 125 -10.10 -8.31 26.80
N ASP A 126 -9.16 -7.55 27.38
CA ASP A 126 -9.08 -6.11 27.20
C ASP A 126 -8.40 -5.81 25.87
N VAL A 127 -9.14 -5.21 24.94
CA VAL A 127 -8.66 -4.89 23.59
C VAL A 127 -8.51 -3.39 23.38
N THR A 128 -8.56 -2.59 24.45
CA THR A 128 -8.53 -1.12 24.40
C THR A 128 -7.29 -0.61 23.67
N ASP A 129 -6.10 -1.02 24.13
CA ASP A 129 -4.84 -0.57 23.53
C ASP A 129 -4.68 -1.05 22.08
N ALA A 130 -5.13 -2.28 21.79
CA ALA A 130 -5.10 -2.82 20.43
C ALA A 130 -6.00 -2.02 19.48
N ARG A 131 -7.20 -1.62 19.92
CA ARG A 131 -8.12 -0.78 19.14
C ARG A 131 -7.60 0.63 18.93
N ILE A 132 -7.04 1.25 19.98
CA ILE A 132 -6.43 2.58 19.89
C ILE A 132 -5.24 2.53 18.91
N ALA A 133 -4.37 1.53 19.02
CA ALA A 133 -3.24 1.36 18.13
C ALA A 133 -3.67 1.16 16.68
N GLU A 134 -4.71 0.36 16.43
CA GLU A 134 -5.24 0.15 15.09
C GLU A 134 -5.82 1.44 14.51
N GLN A 135 -6.60 2.19 15.30
CA GLN A 135 -7.15 3.48 14.88
C GLN A 135 -6.05 4.50 14.56
N VAL A 136 -5.04 4.62 15.43
CA VAL A 136 -3.88 5.50 15.21
C VAL A 136 -3.14 5.11 13.94
N LYS A 137 -2.95 3.81 13.69
CA LYS A 137 -2.31 3.31 12.47
C LYS A 137 -3.11 3.72 11.23
N ASP A 138 -4.42 3.53 11.25
CA ASP A 138 -5.30 3.89 10.12
C ASP A 138 -5.30 5.40 9.85
N ASP A 139 -5.31 6.21 10.91
CA ASP A 139 -5.21 7.66 10.80
C ASP A 139 -3.85 8.08 10.23
N LEU A 140 -2.74 7.48 10.68
CA LEU A 140 -1.40 7.73 10.13
C LEU A 140 -1.29 7.33 8.65
N VAL A 141 -1.90 6.22 8.25
CA VAL A 141 -1.93 5.79 6.84
C VAL A 141 -2.70 6.80 5.99
N ARG A 142 -3.86 7.27 6.47
CA ARG A 142 -4.65 8.30 5.80
C ARG A 142 -3.88 9.61 5.68
N ASP A 143 -3.25 10.07 6.76
CA ASP A 143 -2.46 11.31 6.78
C ASP A 143 -1.27 11.24 5.83
N LYS A 144 -0.55 10.11 5.82
CA LYS A 144 0.55 9.85 4.88
C LYS A 144 0.07 9.98 3.43
N ALA A 145 -1.09 9.41 3.10
CA ALA A 145 -1.64 9.48 1.74
C ALA A 145 -1.98 10.91 1.32
N VAL A 146 -2.57 11.71 2.22
CA VAL A 146 -2.88 13.13 1.97
C VAL A 146 -1.61 13.93 1.75
N LEU A 147 -0.59 13.75 2.60
CA LEU A 147 0.70 14.45 2.50
C LEU A 147 1.43 14.12 1.20
N LEU A 148 1.45 12.84 0.79
CA LEU A 148 2.07 12.43 -0.47
C LEU A 148 1.40 13.09 -1.67
N LYS A 149 0.07 13.13 -1.70
CA LYS A 149 -0.69 13.79 -2.75
C LYS A 149 -0.37 15.29 -2.80
N GLU A 150 -0.30 15.95 -1.65
CA GLU A 150 0.06 17.37 -1.58
C GLU A 150 1.49 17.63 -2.08
N LEU A 151 2.45 16.80 -1.69
CA LEU A 151 3.84 16.88 -2.16
C LEU A 151 3.92 16.75 -3.68
N GLN A 152 3.23 15.78 -4.27
CA GLN A 152 3.21 15.59 -5.72
C GLN A 152 2.60 16.79 -6.44
N HIS A 153 1.51 17.37 -5.91
CA HIS A 153 0.94 18.61 -6.44
C HIS A 153 1.95 19.78 -6.35
N ARG A 154 2.66 19.92 -5.23
CA ARG A 154 3.68 20.97 -5.07
C ARG A 154 4.84 20.77 -6.05
N ILE A 155 5.29 19.53 -6.27
CA ILE A 155 6.33 19.21 -7.27
C ILE A 155 5.85 19.61 -8.67
N ALA A 156 4.63 19.25 -9.05
CA ALA A 156 4.07 19.63 -10.35
C ALA A 156 4.02 21.15 -10.54
N ASN A 157 3.60 21.90 -9.50
CA ASN A 157 3.56 23.36 -9.52
C ASN A 157 4.97 23.97 -9.63
N SER A 158 5.95 23.46 -8.89
CA SER A 158 7.35 23.91 -8.97
C SER A 158 7.94 23.67 -10.36
N LEU A 159 7.66 22.52 -10.98
CA LEU A 159 8.10 22.24 -12.34
C LEU A 159 7.46 23.20 -13.36
N GLN A 160 6.18 23.58 -13.18
CA GLN A 160 5.54 24.59 -14.04
C GLN A 160 6.18 25.98 -13.91
N ILE A 161 6.59 26.38 -12.70
CA ILE A 161 7.33 27.63 -12.49
C ILE A 161 8.67 27.57 -13.20
N ILE A 162 9.43 26.48 -13.05
CA ILE A 162 10.73 26.29 -13.72
C ILE A 162 10.55 26.35 -15.24
N ALA A 163 9.54 25.67 -15.78
CA ALA A 163 9.22 25.74 -17.21
C ALA A 163 8.94 27.19 -17.64
N SER A 164 8.14 27.93 -16.89
CA SER A 164 7.82 29.33 -17.20
C SER A 164 9.08 30.21 -17.23
N VAL A 165 10.03 30.01 -16.30
CA VAL A 165 11.31 30.72 -16.28
C VAL A 165 12.15 30.37 -17.52
N LEU A 166 12.24 29.09 -17.90
CA LEU A 166 12.96 28.67 -19.09
C LEU A 166 12.41 29.33 -20.37
N LEU A 167 11.07 29.42 -20.48
CA LEU A 167 10.43 30.08 -21.61
C LEU A 167 10.67 31.59 -21.62
N GLN A 168 10.70 32.24 -20.45
CA GLN A 168 11.07 33.66 -20.35
C GLN A 168 12.53 33.90 -20.72
N SER A 169 13.45 33.04 -20.27
CA SER A 169 14.86 33.09 -20.66
C SER A 169 15.02 32.90 -22.16
N ALA A 170 14.27 31.97 -22.77
CA ALA A 170 14.29 31.77 -24.22
C ALA A 170 13.88 33.03 -25.00
N LYS A 171 12.96 33.84 -24.47
CA LYS A 171 12.56 35.13 -25.08
C LYS A 171 13.63 36.22 -24.97
N ARG A 172 14.52 36.15 -23.97
CA ARG A 172 15.52 37.18 -23.68
C ARG A 172 16.89 36.93 -24.32
N VAL A 173 17.22 35.67 -24.63
CA VAL A 173 18.52 35.33 -25.23
C VAL A 173 18.62 35.81 -26.68
N GLY A 174 19.79 36.32 -27.05
CA GLY A 174 20.06 36.84 -28.40
C GLY A 174 20.35 35.76 -29.43
N SER A 175 20.98 34.65 -29.04
CA SER A 175 21.32 33.54 -29.95
C SER A 175 20.14 32.61 -30.21
N ASP A 176 19.92 32.27 -31.48
CA ASP A 176 18.92 31.28 -31.92
C ASP A 176 19.21 29.87 -31.38
N GLU A 177 20.49 29.51 -31.26
CA GLU A 177 20.94 28.24 -30.68
C GLU A 177 20.56 28.16 -29.19
N SER A 178 20.91 29.18 -28.40
CA SER A 178 20.55 29.22 -26.98
C SER A 178 19.03 29.24 -26.76
N ARG A 179 18.28 29.89 -27.65
CA ARG A 179 16.81 29.91 -27.60
C ARG A 179 16.22 28.53 -27.83
N THR A 180 16.78 27.77 -28.76
CA THR A 180 16.39 26.38 -29.04
C THR A 180 16.67 25.50 -27.82
N HIS A 181 17.87 25.57 -27.24
CA HIS A 181 18.21 24.79 -26.04
C HIS A 181 17.31 25.10 -24.84
N LEU A 182 16.91 26.35 -24.64
CA LEU A 182 15.99 26.73 -23.55
C LEU A 182 14.56 26.24 -23.79
N ARG A 183 14.08 26.25 -25.05
CA ARG A 183 12.78 25.65 -25.41
C ARG A 183 12.78 24.14 -25.26
N ASP A 184 13.92 23.51 -25.51
CA ASP A 184 14.11 22.07 -25.29
C ASP A 184 14.06 21.72 -23.81
N ALA A 185 14.79 22.47 -22.99
CA ALA A 185 14.72 22.33 -21.53
C ALA A 185 13.29 22.53 -21.00
N HIS A 186 12.55 23.52 -21.52
CA HIS A 186 11.15 23.74 -21.18
C HIS A 186 10.29 22.50 -21.49
N SER A 187 10.41 21.96 -22.70
CA SER A 187 9.62 20.81 -23.16
C SER A 187 9.91 19.55 -22.35
N ARG A 188 11.17 19.36 -21.95
CA ARG A 188 11.57 18.30 -21.01
C ARG A 188 10.89 18.49 -19.67
N VAL A 189 11.05 19.64 -19.01
CA VAL A 189 10.44 19.94 -17.70
C VAL A 189 8.92 19.73 -17.71
N MET A 190 8.24 20.13 -18.79
CA MET A 190 6.80 19.92 -18.95
C MET A 190 6.43 18.43 -19.04
N SER A 191 7.25 17.63 -19.71
CA SER A 191 7.08 16.18 -19.80
C SER A 191 7.30 15.52 -18.43
N ILE A 192 8.34 15.93 -17.67
CA ILE A 192 8.55 15.47 -16.28
C ILE A 192 7.36 15.82 -15.39
N ALA A 193 6.81 17.04 -15.54
CA ALA A 193 5.65 17.47 -14.77
C ALA A 193 4.40 16.64 -15.11
N ALA A 194 4.24 16.20 -16.37
CA ALA A 194 3.17 15.30 -16.77
C ALA A 194 3.34 13.90 -16.15
N LEU A 195 4.57 13.37 -16.13
CA LEU A 195 4.90 12.10 -15.49
C LEU A 195 4.61 12.09 -13.99
N GLN A 196 5.02 13.15 -13.28
CA GLN A 196 4.78 13.29 -11.85
C GLN A 196 3.28 13.30 -11.51
N ARG A 197 2.43 13.91 -12.36
CA ARG A 197 0.97 13.89 -12.17
C ARG A 197 0.36 12.50 -12.35
N GLN A 198 0.89 11.68 -13.25
CA GLN A 198 0.39 10.32 -13.47
C GLN A 198 0.75 9.38 -12.31
N LEU A 199 1.96 9.49 -11.78
CA LEU A 199 2.41 8.73 -10.62
C LEU A 199 1.65 9.12 -9.34
N ALA A 200 1.16 10.36 -9.27
CA ALA A 200 0.30 10.80 -8.17
C ALA A 200 -1.05 10.08 -8.10
N VAL A 201 -1.49 9.48 -9.20
CA VAL A 201 -2.74 8.71 -9.26
C VAL A 201 -2.49 7.23 -8.95
N ALA A 202 -1.27 6.73 -9.14
CA ALA A 202 -0.94 5.31 -9.06
C ALA A 202 -0.64 4.79 -7.63
N GLY A 203 -0.39 5.66 -6.64
CA GLY A 203 -0.13 5.21 -5.25
C GLY A 203 1.17 4.41 -5.06
N ASP A 204 1.27 3.64 -3.96
CA ASP A 204 2.40 2.74 -3.60
C ASP A 204 2.43 1.45 -4.46
N GLU A 205 1.62 1.37 -5.52
CA GLU A 205 1.45 0.20 -6.36
C GLU A 205 2.42 0.19 -7.55
N GLU A 206 2.69 -1.01 -8.06
CA GLU A 206 3.41 -1.20 -9.31
C GLU A 206 2.67 -0.51 -10.47
N VAL A 207 3.41 0.25 -11.28
CA VAL A 207 2.86 1.01 -12.39
C VAL A 207 2.79 0.13 -13.63
N GLY A 208 1.60 -0.03 -14.20
CA GLY A 208 1.42 -0.69 -15.50
C GLY A 208 2.02 0.12 -16.64
N LEU A 209 3.07 -0.42 -17.28
CA LEU A 209 3.86 0.31 -18.28
C LEU A 209 3.10 0.62 -19.56
N ARG A 210 2.17 -0.26 -19.99
CA ARG A 210 1.36 -0.05 -21.19
C ARG A 210 0.56 1.25 -21.13
N GLY A 211 -0.19 1.45 -20.04
CA GLY A 211 -0.99 2.66 -19.84
C GLY A 211 -0.11 3.89 -19.68
N TYR A 212 0.91 3.77 -18.83
CA TYR A 212 1.85 4.84 -18.51
C TYR A 212 2.60 5.39 -19.73
N LEU A 213 3.28 4.52 -20.50
CA LEU A 213 4.01 4.93 -21.70
C LEU A 213 3.06 5.38 -22.83
N GLY A 214 1.86 4.79 -22.90
CA GLY A 214 0.79 5.21 -23.81
C GLY A 214 0.35 6.66 -23.58
N ASP A 215 0.04 7.02 -22.33
CA ASP A 215 -0.33 8.39 -21.99
C ASP A 215 0.83 9.38 -22.16
N LEU A 216 2.05 8.98 -21.80
CA LEU A 216 3.25 9.81 -22.01
C LEU A 216 3.42 10.15 -23.50
N CYS A 217 3.38 9.14 -24.38
CA CYS A 217 3.54 9.35 -25.82
C CYS A 217 2.42 10.22 -26.40
N ARG A 218 1.17 10.05 -25.94
CA ARG A 218 0.06 10.94 -26.30
C ARG A 218 0.33 12.39 -25.90
N SER A 219 0.83 12.62 -24.68
CA SER A 219 1.15 13.97 -24.20
C SER A 219 2.29 14.62 -24.99
N ILE A 220 3.32 13.85 -25.34
CA ILE A 220 4.44 14.36 -26.16
C ILE A 220 3.95 14.69 -27.57
N GLY A 221 3.20 13.79 -28.21
CA GLY A 221 2.63 13.98 -29.53
C GLY A 221 1.78 15.25 -29.62
N ALA A 222 0.84 15.42 -28.68
CA ALA A 222 -0.03 16.61 -28.63
C ALA A 222 0.73 17.93 -28.49
N SER A 223 1.93 17.93 -27.89
CA SER A 223 2.75 19.14 -27.70
C SER A 223 3.72 19.42 -28.84
N MET A 224 4.22 18.38 -29.52
CA MET A 224 5.37 18.49 -30.43
C MET A 224 4.98 18.27 -31.89
N ILE A 225 3.94 17.47 -32.16
CA ILE A 225 3.50 17.17 -33.52
C ILE A 225 2.50 18.23 -33.97
N ARG A 226 2.87 19.01 -34.99
CA ARG A 226 1.97 20.03 -35.58
C ARG A 226 0.93 19.40 -36.49
N ASP A 227 1.34 18.42 -37.30
CA ASP A 227 0.49 17.71 -38.24
C ASP A 227 0.51 16.20 -37.96
N HIS A 228 -0.56 15.73 -37.30
CA HIS A 228 -0.73 14.32 -36.93
C HIS A 228 -1.06 13.42 -38.13
N ALA A 229 -1.32 13.99 -39.32
CA ALA A 229 -1.45 13.21 -40.55
C ALA A 229 -0.09 12.77 -41.10
N HIS A 230 1.00 13.40 -40.68
CA HIS A 230 2.34 13.13 -41.17
C HIS A 230 3.20 12.32 -40.20
N ILE A 231 3.08 12.53 -38.89
CA ILE A 231 3.89 11.81 -37.89
C ILE A 231 3.01 11.14 -36.85
N ALA A 232 3.27 9.86 -36.57
CA ALA A 232 2.57 9.07 -35.56
C ALA A 232 3.52 8.52 -34.50
N ILE A 233 3.01 8.34 -33.27
CA ILE A 233 3.72 7.64 -32.20
C ILE A 233 2.91 6.38 -31.82
N SER A 234 3.51 5.21 -31.98
CA SER A 234 2.98 3.90 -31.60
C SER A 234 3.60 3.42 -30.29
N VAL A 235 2.83 2.69 -29.48
CA VAL A 235 3.29 2.11 -28.21
C VAL A 235 3.00 0.61 -28.17
N GLU A 236 4.06 -0.19 -28.12
CA GLU A 236 4.06 -1.65 -28.16
C GLU A 236 4.66 -2.21 -26.87
N VAL A 237 3.85 -2.20 -25.81
CA VAL A 237 4.27 -2.59 -24.46
C VAL A 237 3.42 -3.77 -24.03
N ASP A 238 4.02 -4.78 -23.40
CA ASP A 238 3.30 -5.88 -22.75
C ASP A 238 2.57 -5.40 -21.46
N ASP A 239 1.97 -6.32 -20.70
CA ASP A 239 1.27 -5.96 -19.45
C ASP A 239 2.24 -5.85 -18.24
N SER A 240 3.52 -5.58 -18.50
CA SER A 240 4.54 -5.41 -17.47
C SER A 240 4.19 -4.29 -16.50
N LYS A 241 4.57 -4.54 -15.24
CA LYS A 241 4.49 -3.57 -14.16
C LYS A 241 5.87 -3.38 -13.54
N THR A 242 6.15 -2.16 -13.10
CA THR A 242 7.41 -1.85 -12.42
C THR A 242 7.17 -0.96 -11.22
N ALA A 243 8.13 -0.94 -10.28
CA ALA A 243 8.12 0.05 -9.20
C ALA A 243 8.09 1.49 -9.76
N ALA A 244 7.39 2.39 -9.08
CA ALA A 244 7.19 3.78 -9.52
C ALA A 244 8.52 4.49 -9.86
N GLU A 245 9.58 4.27 -9.09
CA GLU A 245 10.90 4.86 -9.34
C GLU A 245 11.52 4.39 -10.67
N VAL A 246 11.35 3.11 -11.00
CA VAL A 246 11.78 2.55 -12.28
C VAL A 246 10.97 3.15 -13.41
N SER A 247 9.64 3.25 -13.25
CA SER A 247 8.75 3.85 -14.25
C SER A 247 9.10 5.29 -14.56
N VAL A 248 9.42 6.12 -13.54
CA VAL A 248 9.91 7.49 -13.74
C VAL A 248 11.13 7.49 -14.67
N SER A 249 12.10 6.63 -14.39
CA SER A 249 13.36 6.59 -15.12
C SER A 249 13.12 6.15 -16.58
N LEU A 250 12.28 5.14 -16.80
CA LEU A 250 11.86 4.69 -18.14
C LEU A 250 11.13 5.81 -18.89
N GLY A 251 10.18 6.50 -18.25
CA GLY A 251 9.43 7.60 -18.85
C GLY A 251 10.31 8.78 -19.27
N LEU A 252 11.33 9.11 -18.47
CA LEU A 252 12.31 10.14 -18.83
C LEU A 252 13.17 9.74 -20.04
N ILE A 253 13.60 8.47 -20.10
CA ILE A 253 14.34 7.95 -21.26
C ILE A 253 13.46 8.03 -22.52
N VAL A 254 12.22 7.52 -22.46
CA VAL A 254 11.28 7.58 -23.59
C VAL A 254 11.06 9.02 -24.03
N THR A 255 10.86 9.95 -23.09
CA THR A 255 10.69 11.38 -23.40
C THR A 255 11.85 11.90 -24.24
N GLU A 256 13.08 11.63 -23.83
CA GLU A 256 14.27 12.12 -24.52
C GLU A 256 14.41 11.50 -25.92
N LEU A 257 14.25 10.18 -26.02
CA LEU A 257 14.40 9.46 -27.28
C LEU A 257 13.30 9.84 -28.30
N VAL A 258 12.04 9.96 -27.85
CA VAL A 258 10.93 10.38 -28.72
C VAL A 258 11.10 11.83 -29.18
N ILE A 259 11.50 12.75 -28.28
CA ILE A 259 11.76 14.14 -28.66
C ILE A 259 12.89 14.21 -29.70
N ASN A 260 13.95 13.42 -29.54
CA ASN A 260 15.05 13.39 -30.50
C ASN A 260 14.60 12.84 -31.86
N ALA A 261 13.81 11.76 -31.89
CA ALA A 261 13.24 11.24 -33.13
C ALA A 261 12.36 12.29 -33.83
N LEU A 262 11.44 12.94 -33.10
CA LEU A 262 10.57 14.00 -33.66
C LEU A 262 11.35 15.17 -34.27
N LYS A 263 12.53 15.50 -33.73
CA LYS A 263 13.36 16.61 -34.21
C LYS A 263 14.22 16.25 -35.42
N HIS A 264 14.73 15.02 -35.45
CA HIS A 264 15.85 14.68 -36.33
C HIS A 264 15.49 13.61 -37.38
N ALA A 265 14.54 12.73 -37.10
CA ALA A 265 14.21 11.62 -37.98
C ALA A 265 13.39 12.04 -39.22
N PHE A 266 12.59 13.12 -39.11
CA PHE A 266 11.57 13.49 -40.09
C PHE A 266 11.70 14.94 -40.59
N PRO A 267 12.72 15.27 -41.41
CA PRO A 267 12.77 16.57 -42.08
C PRO A 267 11.60 16.71 -43.08
N GLU A 268 10.92 17.86 -43.07
CA GLU A 268 9.79 18.12 -43.98
C GLU A 268 10.19 17.93 -45.46
N PRO A 269 9.31 17.36 -46.31
CA PRO A 269 7.91 17.00 -46.07
C PRO A 269 7.71 15.54 -45.58
N ARG A 270 8.77 14.88 -45.10
CA ARG A 270 8.73 13.45 -44.80
C ARG A 270 7.93 13.19 -43.51
N GLY A 271 6.92 12.33 -43.62
CA GLY A 271 6.22 11.75 -42.48
C GLY A 271 6.83 10.42 -42.04
N GLY A 272 6.34 9.86 -40.94
CA GLY A 272 6.78 8.57 -40.43
C GLY A 272 6.20 8.19 -39.09
N THR A 273 6.71 7.09 -38.53
CA THR A 273 6.26 6.49 -37.29
C THR A 273 7.41 6.37 -36.31
N ILE A 274 7.15 6.74 -35.06
CA ILE A 274 8.01 6.43 -33.92
C ILE A 274 7.32 5.32 -33.13
N THR A 275 8.01 4.20 -32.92
CA THR A 275 7.52 3.09 -32.10
C THR A 275 8.28 3.04 -30.79
N VAL A 276 7.56 3.11 -29.67
CA VAL A 276 8.07 2.89 -28.32
C VAL A 276 7.67 1.48 -27.90
N ALA A 277 8.63 0.59 -27.67
CA ALA A 277 8.37 -0.79 -27.29
C ALA A 277 9.01 -1.17 -25.96
N TYR A 278 8.33 -1.99 -25.17
CA TYR A 278 8.87 -2.56 -23.94
C TYR A 278 8.48 -4.03 -23.86
N VAL A 279 9.49 -4.89 -23.64
CA VAL A 279 9.32 -6.34 -23.49
C VAL A 279 10.13 -6.80 -22.28
N ALA A 280 9.49 -7.57 -21.41
CA ALA A 280 10.15 -8.28 -20.32
C ALA A 280 10.13 -9.80 -20.52
N ASP A 281 11.22 -10.46 -20.13
CA ASP A 281 11.33 -11.92 -20.04
C ASP A 281 12.02 -12.29 -18.72
N GLY A 282 11.20 -12.65 -17.72
CA GLY A 282 11.68 -12.90 -16.36
C GLY A 282 12.28 -11.64 -15.72
N ALA A 283 13.58 -11.67 -15.41
CA ALA A 283 14.30 -10.53 -14.85
C ALA A 283 14.88 -9.60 -15.93
N ASP A 284 15.00 -10.10 -17.17
CA ASP A 284 15.53 -9.34 -18.30
C ASP A 284 14.44 -8.47 -18.90
N TRP A 285 14.80 -7.26 -19.33
CA TRP A 285 13.87 -6.41 -20.05
C TRP A 285 14.58 -5.50 -21.03
N THR A 286 13.86 -5.14 -22.09
CA THR A 286 14.31 -4.18 -23.11
C THR A 286 13.26 -3.12 -23.35
N LEU A 287 13.65 -1.85 -23.13
CA LEU A 287 12.92 -0.68 -23.62
C LEU A 287 13.56 -0.23 -24.93
N SER A 288 12.79 0.01 -25.98
CA SER A 288 13.31 0.53 -27.24
C SER A 288 12.46 1.68 -27.79
N VAL A 289 13.12 2.61 -28.46
CA VAL A 289 12.47 3.64 -29.28
C VAL A 289 13.05 3.56 -30.68
N ARG A 290 12.19 3.32 -31.66
CA ARG A 290 12.52 3.17 -33.07
C ARG A 290 11.82 4.25 -33.89
N ASP A 291 12.51 4.86 -34.84
CA ASP A 291 11.92 5.67 -35.90
C ASP A 291 12.12 5.00 -37.28
N ASP A 292 11.29 5.35 -38.27
CA ASP A 292 11.43 4.95 -39.69
C ASP A 292 11.92 6.11 -40.58
N GLY A 293 12.63 7.07 -39.97
CA GLY A 293 13.06 8.31 -40.59
C GLY A 293 14.33 8.19 -41.43
N ILE A 294 15.12 9.26 -41.44
CA ILE A 294 16.37 9.33 -42.23
C ILE A 294 17.52 8.50 -41.65
N GLY A 295 17.38 8.00 -40.42
CA GLY A 295 18.45 7.31 -39.69
C GLY A 295 19.55 8.27 -39.20
N MET A 296 20.59 7.73 -38.56
CA MET A 296 21.77 8.53 -38.20
C MET A 296 22.74 8.59 -39.39
N PRO A 297 23.04 9.78 -39.96
CA PRO A 297 24.15 9.90 -40.90
C PRO A 297 25.44 9.48 -40.19
N GLY A 298 26.25 8.65 -40.87
CA GLY A 298 27.39 7.91 -40.32
C GLY A 298 28.11 8.63 -39.18
N VAL A 299 28.13 8.00 -38.00
CA VAL A 299 28.76 8.50 -36.78
C VAL A 299 30.24 8.77 -37.03
N THR A 300 30.63 10.05 -37.15
CA THR A 300 32.05 10.45 -37.28
C THR A 300 32.57 11.32 -36.13
N ASP A 301 31.83 11.53 -35.05
CA ASP A 301 32.44 12.16 -33.85
C ASP A 301 31.78 11.72 -32.53
N PRO A 302 32.49 11.03 -31.61
CA PRO A 302 32.00 10.70 -30.27
C PRO A 302 31.79 11.93 -29.37
N THR A 303 32.28 13.09 -29.80
CA THR A 303 32.30 14.32 -29.00
C THR A 303 31.05 15.19 -29.15
N SER A 304 30.16 14.89 -30.10
CA SER A 304 28.87 15.59 -30.28
C SER A 304 27.72 14.94 -29.51
N SER A 305 28.00 14.39 -28.32
CA SER A 305 26.96 13.83 -27.45
C SER A 305 26.11 14.95 -26.87
N GLY A 306 24.91 15.15 -27.42
CA GLY A 306 23.95 16.12 -26.91
C GLY A 306 23.54 15.79 -25.47
N LEU A 307 23.10 16.80 -24.72
CA LEU A 307 22.67 16.67 -23.32
C LEU A 307 21.61 15.57 -23.12
N GLY A 308 20.82 15.24 -24.16
CA GLY A 308 19.90 14.11 -24.17
C GLY A 308 20.55 12.75 -24.00
N THR A 309 21.58 12.46 -24.77
CA THR A 309 22.32 11.19 -24.71
C THR A 309 22.92 10.99 -23.31
N THR A 310 23.49 12.05 -22.72
CA THR A 310 24.02 12.02 -21.34
C THR A 310 22.95 11.66 -20.30
N ILE A 311 21.71 12.16 -20.45
CA ILE A 311 20.60 11.83 -19.55
C ILE A 311 20.19 10.36 -19.71
N VAL A 312 20.08 9.89 -20.95
CA VAL A 312 19.73 8.50 -21.24
C VAL A 312 20.78 7.54 -20.65
N ASP A 313 22.06 7.83 -20.85
CA ASP A 313 23.16 7.03 -20.29
C ASP A 313 23.14 7.00 -18.76
N ALA A 314 22.91 8.15 -18.12
CA ALA A 314 22.85 8.24 -16.66
C ALA A 314 21.67 7.45 -16.07
N LEU A 315 20.50 7.54 -16.70
CA LEU A 315 19.30 6.82 -16.28
C LEU A 315 19.42 5.32 -16.55
N ALA A 316 19.94 4.91 -17.71
CA ALA A 316 20.22 3.51 -18.01
C ALA A 316 21.18 2.90 -16.98
N LYS A 317 22.25 3.62 -16.62
CA LYS A 317 23.18 3.19 -15.58
C LYS A 317 22.50 3.06 -14.21
N LYS A 318 21.62 4.00 -13.85
CA LYS A 318 20.84 3.92 -12.60
C LYS A 318 19.97 2.66 -12.57
N LEU A 319 19.43 2.26 -13.71
CA LEU A 319 18.62 1.06 -13.88
C LEU A 319 19.45 -0.23 -14.04
N GLY A 320 20.79 -0.16 -13.95
CA GLY A 320 21.64 -1.32 -14.22
C GLY A 320 21.53 -1.84 -15.65
N ALA A 321 21.17 -0.98 -16.60
CA ALA A 321 20.95 -1.32 -18.00
C ALA A 321 22.05 -0.73 -18.91
N LYS A 322 22.17 -1.28 -20.13
CA LYS A 322 23.09 -0.81 -21.17
C LYS A 322 22.32 -0.14 -22.31
N VAL A 323 22.89 0.92 -22.86
CA VAL A 323 22.34 1.61 -24.04
C VAL A 323 22.97 1.01 -25.30
N ALA A 324 22.15 0.69 -26.30
CA ALA A 324 22.59 0.24 -27.61
C ALA A 324 21.84 1.01 -28.70
N THR A 325 22.56 1.46 -29.72
CA THR A 325 21.98 2.15 -30.88
C THR A 325 22.31 1.38 -32.14
N ALA A 326 21.32 1.18 -33.01
CA ALA A 326 21.47 0.49 -34.28
C ALA A 326 20.69 1.19 -35.40
N ASP A 327 21.10 0.91 -36.64
CA ASP A 327 20.36 1.28 -37.84
C ASP A 327 19.09 0.41 -37.95
N ALA A 328 17.94 1.04 -38.16
CA ALA A 328 16.64 0.38 -38.25
C ALA A 328 16.16 0.16 -39.69
N GLY A 329 16.90 0.68 -40.69
CA GLY A 329 16.74 0.41 -42.12
C GLY A 329 15.30 0.46 -42.65
N PRO A 330 14.67 1.64 -42.81
CA PRO A 330 15.17 2.99 -42.53
C PRO A 330 15.04 3.40 -41.05
N GLY A 331 15.74 4.46 -40.66
CA GLY A 331 15.61 5.07 -39.34
C GLY A 331 16.63 4.61 -38.30
N THR A 332 16.38 4.93 -37.03
CA THR A 332 17.27 4.58 -35.91
C THR A 332 16.49 3.79 -34.86
N ILE A 333 17.15 2.84 -34.21
CA ILE A 333 16.62 2.22 -32.98
C ILE A 333 17.60 2.42 -31.83
N VAL A 334 17.10 2.92 -30.71
CA VAL A 334 17.84 3.02 -29.44
C VAL A 334 17.18 2.08 -28.44
N SER A 335 17.96 1.21 -27.83
CA SER A 335 17.52 0.19 -26.88
C SER A 335 18.22 0.34 -25.54
N ILE A 336 17.46 0.19 -24.46
CA ILE A 336 17.92 0.11 -23.07
C ILE A 336 17.70 -1.33 -22.62
N ILE A 337 18.80 -2.04 -22.39
CA ILE A 337 18.80 -3.49 -22.19
C ILE A 337 19.27 -3.77 -20.76
N HIS A 338 18.40 -4.34 -19.95
CA HIS A 338 18.72 -4.84 -18.62
C HIS A 338 18.82 -6.36 -18.66
N ALA A 339 19.91 -6.88 -18.10
CA ALA A 339 20.11 -8.31 -17.89
C ALA A 339 20.19 -8.53 -16.38
N GLY A 340 19.29 -9.35 -15.84
CA GLY A 340 19.10 -9.63 -14.42
C GLY A 340 20.10 -10.60 -13.82
#